data_AF-D1GCI3-F1
#
_entry.id   AF-D1GCI3-F1
#
_cell.length_a   1.000
_cell.length_b   1.000
_cell.length_c   1.000
_cell.angle_alpha   90.00
_cell.angle_beta   90.00
_cell.angle_gamma   90.00
#
_symmetry.space_group_name_H-M   'P 1'
#
loop_
_entity.id
_entity.type
_entity.pdbx_description
1 polymer ?
#
loop_
_entity_poly.entity_id
_entity_poly.type
_entity_poly.pdbx_seq_one_letter_code
_entity_poly.pdbx_strand_id
1 'polypeptide(L)'
;FLSSDGDTINIPLVMYQRSNKNTCMDQKTRVRRGKRIKKGQVLADGAAIVGGELSLGKNVLVAYMPWEGYNFEDAVLISERLVYGDIYTSFHIRKYEIQTHVTSQGPERITNEIPHLEAHLLRNL
;
A
#
# COMPACT_ATOMS: atom_id res chain seq x y z
N PHE A 1 4.70 -16.64 -18.52
CA PHE A 1 3.55 -17.37 -19.09
C PHE A 1 3.96 -17.94 -20.44
N LEU A 2 3.64 -19.20 -20.72
CA LEU A 2 4.03 -19.89 -21.96
C LEU A 2 3.11 -19.48 -23.11
N SER A 3 3.70 -18.96 -24.19
CA SER A 3 3.04 -18.74 -25.49
C SER A 3 2.80 -20.08 -26.19
N SER A 4 1.83 -20.12 -27.11
CA SER A 4 1.61 -21.25 -28.04
C SER A 4 2.84 -21.59 -28.89
N ASP A 5 3.80 -20.66 -28.99
CA ASP A 5 5.02 -20.78 -29.80
C ASP A 5 6.24 -21.27 -29.00
N GLY A 6 6.05 -21.73 -27.75
CA GLY A 6 7.15 -22.22 -26.89
C GLY A 6 7.92 -21.12 -26.15
N ASP A 7 7.73 -19.85 -26.51
CA ASP A 7 8.35 -18.73 -25.81
C ASP A 7 7.73 -18.46 -24.44
N THR A 8 8.59 -18.33 -23.43
CA THR A 8 8.20 -17.96 -22.07
C THR A 8 8.50 -16.49 -21.82
N ILE A 9 7.46 -15.70 -21.57
CA ILE A 9 7.62 -14.30 -21.18
C ILE A 9 7.49 -14.18 -19.66
N ASN A 10 8.49 -13.56 -19.03
CA ASN A 10 8.48 -13.21 -17.61
C ASN A 10 8.10 -11.74 -17.45
N ILE A 11 7.06 -11.48 -16.65
CA ILE A 11 6.57 -10.12 -16.37
C ILE A 11 6.73 -9.92 -14.85
N PRO A 12 7.65 -9.04 -14.40
CA PRO A 12 7.77 -8.74 -12.99
C PRO A 12 6.54 -8.00 -12.49
N LEU A 13 6.13 -8.28 -11.26
CA LEU A 13 5.03 -7.58 -10.60
C LEU A 13 5.57 -6.43 -9.78
N VAL A 14 4.81 -5.34 -9.75
CA VAL A 14 5.03 -4.25 -8.81
C VAL A 14 4.57 -4.69 -7.43
N MET A 15 5.48 -4.74 -6.45
CA MET A 15 5.18 -5.15 -5.08
C MET A 15 5.53 -4.01 -4.12
N TYR A 16 4.58 -3.61 -3.27
CA TYR A 16 4.76 -2.58 -2.23
C TYR A 16 5.48 -1.29 -2.68
N GLN A 17 5.25 -0.84 -3.92
CA GLN A 17 5.90 0.34 -4.44
C GLN A 17 5.21 1.61 -3.95
N ARG A 18 5.98 2.60 -3.51
CA ARG A 18 5.46 3.91 -3.13
C ARG A 18 5.01 4.72 -4.35
N SER A 19 3.83 5.33 -4.28
CA SER A 19 3.39 6.35 -5.23
C SER A 19 3.85 7.77 -4.83
N ASN A 20 3.72 8.72 -5.75
CA ASN A 20 4.02 10.14 -5.48
C ASN A 20 3.17 10.72 -4.33
N LYS A 21 1.98 10.17 -4.08
CA LYS A 21 1.08 10.56 -2.98
C LYS A 21 1.20 9.64 -1.76
N ASN A 22 2.31 8.91 -1.64
CA ASN A 22 2.60 8.01 -0.50
C ASN A 22 1.60 6.85 -0.35
N THR A 23 0.85 6.48 -1.38
CA THR A 23 0.01 5.28 -1.38
C THR A 23 0.82 4.06 -1.83
N CYS A 24 0.37 2.87 -1.43
CA CYS A 24 0.97 1.60 -1.85
C CYS A 24 0.45 1.16 -3.22
N MET A 25 1.38 0.92 -4.15
CA MET A 25 1.15 0.26 -5.43
C MET A 25 1.56 -1.21 -5.30
N ASP A 26 0.59 -2.11 -5.36
CA ASP A 26 0.79 -3.55 -5.22
C ASP A 26 -0.01 -4.28 -6.29
N GLN A 27 0.63 -5.22 -6.99
CA GLN A 27 0.02 -6.03 -8.03
C GLN A 27 -0.15 -7.47 -7.58
N LYS A 28 -1.38 -7.96 -7.64
CA LYS A 28 -1.74 -9.32 -7.22
C LYS A 28 -2.13 -10.17 -8.42
N THR A 29 -1.50 -11.32 -8.57
CA THR A 29 -1.81 -12.25 -9.67
C THR A 29 -3.23 -12.78 -9.54
N ARG A 30 -3.95 -12.85 -10.67
CA ARG A 30 -5.27 -13.49 -10.75
C ARG A 30 -5.24 -14.86 -11.40
N VAL A 31 -4.23 -15.10 -12.21
CA VAL A 31 -4.11 -16.32 -13.01
C VAL A 31 -3.36 -17.40 -12.24
N ARG A 32 -3.92 -18.60 -12.22
CA ARG A 32 -3.25 -19.80 -11.68
C ARG A 32 -2.40 -20.45 -12.75
N ARG A 33 -1.34 -21.16 -12.32
CA ARG A 33 -0.47 -21.94 -13.21
C ARG A 33 -1.30 -22.96 -14.01
N GLY A 34 -0.97 -23.13 -15.28
CA GLY A 34 -1.62 -24.11 -16.17
C GLY A 34 -2.94 -23.66 -16.80
N LYS A 35 -3.50 -22.50 -16.43
CA LYS A 35 -4.70 -21.98 -17.08
C LYS A 35 -4.36 -21.38 -18.45
N ARG A 36 -5.12 -21.75 -19.49
CA ARG A 36 -5.04 -21.09 -20.81
C ARG A 36 -5.53 -19.65 -20.69
N ILE A 37 -4.78 -18.73 -21.27
CA ILE A 37 -5.02 -17.28 -21.22
C ILE A 37 -5.44 -16.82 -22.61
N LYS A 38 -6.42 -15.91 -22.68
CA LYS A 38 -6.82 -15.26 -23.94
C LYS A 38 -6.10 -13.93 -24.12
N LYS A 39 -5.88 -13.52 -25.37
CA LYS A 39 -5.34 -12.19 -25.67
C LYS A 39 -6.24 -11.11 -25.03
N GLY A 40 -5.62 -10.14 -24.36
CA GLY A 40 -6.33 -9.07 -23.64
C GLY A 40 -6.83 -9.43 -22.23
N GLN A 41 -6.63 -10.66 -21.78
CA GLN A 41 -7.02 -11.06 -20.43
C GLN A 41 -6.10 -10.43 -19.37
N VAL A 42 -6.69 -9.86 -18.33
CA VAL A 42 -5.96 -9.31 -17.17
C VAL A 42 -5.27 -10.43 -16.39
N LEU A 43 -3.96 -10.27 -16.18
CA LEU A 43 -3.11 -11.27 -15.49
C LEU A 43 -2.93 -10.96 -14.01
N ALA A 44 -2.88 -9.69 -13.65
CA ALA A 44 -2.74 -9.21 -12.28
C ALA A 44 -3.60 -7.95 -12.09
N ASP A 45 -4.23 -7.83 -10.93
CA ASP A 45 -4.91 -6.61 -10.50
C ASP A 45 -3.87 -5.69 -9.85
N GLY A 46 -3.96 -4.39 -10.13
CA GLY A 46 -3.14 -3.36 -9.49
C GLY A 46 -3.82 -2.76 -8.25
N ALA A 47 -3.23 -1.68 -7.74
CA ALA A 47 -3.84 -0.91 -6.65
C ALA A 47 -5.23 -0.40 -7.07
N ALA A 48 -6.21 -0.56 -6.17
CA ALA A 48 -7.61 -0.19 -6.38
C ALA A 48 -8.26 -0.82 -7.63
N ILE A 49 -7.84 -2.02 -8.02
CA ILE A 49 -8.48 -2.82 -9.07
C ILE A 49 -8.96 -4.14 -8.48
N VAL A 50 -10.17 -4.55 -8.84
CA VAL A 50 -10.69 -5.89 -8.56
C VAL A 50 -11.31 -6.38 -9.85
N GLY A 51 -10.89 -7.55 -10.32
CA GLY A 51 -11.58 -8.10 -11.48
C GLY A 51 -11.11 -7.57 -12.83
N GLY A 52 -10.08 -6.71 -12.86
CA GLY A 52 -9.78 -5.86 -14.01
C GLY A 52 -10.60 -4.57 -14.06
N GLU A 53 -11.45 -4.33 -13.06
CA GLU A 53 -12.30 -3.14 -12.95
C GLU A 53 -11.85 -2.24 -11.79
N LEU A 54 -12.13 -0.95 -11.91
CA LEU A 54 -11.79 0.05 -10.89
C LEU A 54 -12.62 -0.19 -9.61
N SER A 55 -11.94 -0.25 -8.47
CA SER A 55 -12.53 -0.47 -7.15
C SER A 55 -11.87 0.45 -6.12
N LEU A 56 -12.32 1.70 -6.07
CA LEU A 56 -11.77 2.75 -5.18
C LEU A 56 -12.21 2.63 -3.70
N GLY A 57 -13.25 1.84 -3.42
CA GLY A 57 -13.83 1.70 -2.09
C GLY A 57 -14.43 0.32 -1.86
N LYS A 58 -15.40 0.25 -0.95
CA LYS A 58 -16.11 -0.98 -0.58
C LYS A 58 -17.60 -0.74 -0.57
N ASN A 59 -18.36 -1.74 -1.02
CA ASN A 59 -19.80 -1.78 -0.87
C ASN A 59 -20.13 -2.10 0.59
N VAL A 60 -20.94 -1.27 1.23
CA VAL A 60 -21.38 -1.44 2.62
C VAL A 60 -22.90 -1.23 2.71
N LEU A 61 -23.51 -1.85 3.71
CA LEU A 61 -24.92 -1.62 4.02
C LEU A 61 -25.07 -0.26 4.72
N VAL A 62 -26.00 0.56 4.25
CA VAL A 62 -26.26 1.90 4.76
C VAL A 62 -27.71 2.00 5.22
N ALA A 63 -27.93 2.60 6.39
CA ALA A 63 -29.25 2.99 6.86
C ALA A 63 -29.35 4.52 6.81
N TYR A 64 -30.41 5.03 6.19
CA TYR A 64 -30.66 6.47 6.08
C TYR A 64 -31.71 6.89 7.13
N MET A 65 -31.23 7.27 8.31
CA MET A 65 -32.08 7.74 9.42
C MET A 65 -31.28 8.65 10.37
N PRO A 66 -31.92 9.61 11.05
CA PRO A 66 -31.30 10.30 12.18
C PRO A 66 -30.95 9.32 13.30
N TRP A 67 -29.80 9.49 13.95
CA TRP A 67 -29.37 8.63 15.05
C TRP A 67 -28.77 9.43 16.20
N GLU A 68 -29.57 9.70 17.23
CA GLU A 68 -29.18 10.32 18.51
C GLU A 68 -28.27 11.56 18.38
N GLY A 69 -28.35 12.29 17.26
CA GLY A 69 -27.50 13.45 16.98
C GLY A 69 -26.07 13.12 16.52
N TYR A 70 -25.64 11.86 16.47
CA TYR A 70 -24.29 11.48 16.01
C TYR A 70 -24.06 11.72 14.52
N ASN A 71 -25.13 11.78 13.72
CA ASN A 71 -25.09 12.13 12.30
C ASN A 71 -25.66 13.54 12.04
N PHE A 72 -25.46 14.47 12.97
CA PHE A 72 -25.84 15.87 12.78
C PHE A 72 -24.99 16.52 11.67
N GLU A 73 -25.62 17.37 10.86
CA GLU A 73 -25.02 18.01 9.67
C GLU A 73 -24.35 17.00 8.73
N ASP A 74 -23.02 17.07 8.59
CA ASP A 74 -22.22 16.27 7.66
C ASP A 74 -21.54 15.06 8.35
N ALA A 75 -21.86 14.80 9.62
CA ALA A 75 -21.27 13.69 10.36
C ALA A 75 -21.81 12.34 9.87
N VAL A 76 -20.91 11.36 9.71
CA VAL A 76 -21.25 9.99 9.32
C VAL A 76 -20.94 9.04 10.48
N LEU A 77 -21.97 8.37 10.98
CA LEU A 77 -21.82 7.30 11.95
C LEU A 77 -21.39 6.00 11.24
N ILE A 78 -20.33 5.37 11.74
CA ILE A 78 -19.83 4.10 11.21
C ILE A 78 -19.93 2.97 12.24
N SER A 79 -20.14 1.75 11.76
CA SER A 79 -20.07 0.55 12.60
C SER A 79 -18.62 0.19 12.89
N GLU A 80 -18.32 -0.18 14.14
CA GLU A 80 -17.02 -0.73 14.56
C GLU A 80 -16.59 -1.95 13.73
N ARG A 81 -17.55 -2.68 13.15
CA ARG A 81 -17.30 -3.82 12.25
C ARG A 81 -16.44 -3.41 11.05
N LEU A 82 -16.52 -2.16 10.60
CA LEU A 82 -15.70 -1.66 9.50
C LEU A 82 -14.21 -1.60 9.87
N VAL A 83 -13.92 -1.38 11.15
CA VAL A 83 -12.56 -1.36 11.71
C VAL A 83 -12.07 -2.79 11.94
N TYR A 84 -12.81 -3.60 12.70
CA TYR A 84 -12.40 -4.99 13.01
C TYR A 84 -12.33 -5.90 11.78
N GLY A 85 -13.03 -5.55 10.69
CA GLY A 85 -12.99 -6.28 9.43
C GLY A 85 -11.99 -5.74 8.40
N ASP A 86 -11.14 -4.77 8.76
CA ASP A 86 -10.17 -4.12 7.87
C ASP A 86 -10.76 -3.64 6.52
N ILE A 87 -12.02 -3.17 6.54
CA ILE A 87 -12.76 -2.89 5.30
C ILE A 87 -12.21 -1.65 4.60
N TYR A 88 -11.92 -0.60 5.38
CA TYR A 88 -11.38 0.67 4.90
C TYR A 88 -9.90 0.87 5.26
N THR A 89 -9.19 -0.20 5.62
CA THR A 89 -7.75 -0.14 5.93
C THR A 89 -6.92 0.10 4.66
N SER A 90 -5.95 1.02 4.73
CA SER A 90 -5.03 1.37 3.64
C SER A 90 -3.57 1.38 4.08
N PHE A 91 -2.66 1.15 3.12
CA PHE A 91 -1.22 1.22 3.33
C PHE A 91 -0.64 2.53 2.78
N HIS A 92 0.15 3.20 3.61
CA HIS A 92 0.86 4.42 3.26
C HIS A 92 2.37 4.25 3.46
N ILE A 93 3.15 4.52 2.42
CA ILE A 93 4.60 4.35 2.42
C ILE A 93 5.24 5.74 2.35
N ARG A 94 6.01 6.10 3.40
CA ARG A 94 6.75 7.37 3.46
C ARG A 94 8.24 7.11 3.26
N LYS A 95 8.88 7.98 2.49
CA LYS A 95 10.34 7.95 2.28
C LYS A 95 10.95 9.04 3.14
N TYR A 96 11.87 8.66 4.02
CA TYR A 96 12.70 9.57 4.80
C TYR A 96 14.11 9.48 4.24
N GLU A 97 14.68 10.61 3.85
CA GLU A 97 16.03 10.69 3.30
C GLU A 97 16.85 11.67 4.14
N ILE A 98 18.09 11.27 4.43
CA ILE A 98 19.08 12.11 5.09
C ILE A 98 20.36 12.05 4.26
N GLN A 99 21.06 13.17 4.15
CA GLN A 99 22.32 13.29 3.43
C GLN A 99 23.36 13.88 4.37
N THR A 100 24.58 13.35 4.32
CA THR A 100 25.72 13.88 5.06
C THR A 100 26.53 14.83 4.19
N HIS A 101 26.97 15.93 4.77
CA HIS A 101 27.74 16.95 4.08
C HIS A 101 29.16 17.10 4.65
N VAL A 102 30.08 17.57 3.80
CA VAL A 102 31.40 18.01 4.25
C VAL A 102 31.31 19.47 4.66
N THR A 103 31.54 19.74 5.93
CA THR A 103 31.54 21.10 6.47
C THR A 103 32.98 21.58 6.70
N SER A 104 33.14 22.88 6.94
CA SER A 104 34.43 23.45 7.35
C SER A 104 34.93 22.92 8.70
N GLN A 105 34.03 22.39 9.54
CA GLN A 105 34.34 21.78 10.84
C GLN A 105 34.59 20.27 10.73
N GLY A 106 34.54 19.71 9.52
CA GLY A 106 34.74 18.29 9.25
C GLY A 106 33.54 17.63 8.54
N PRO A 107 33.73 16.39 8.05
CA PRO A 107 32.67 15.64 7.41
C PRO A 107 31.65 15.11 8.43
N GLU A 108 30.36 15.25 8.13
CA GLU A 108 29.30 14.57 8.86
C GLU A 108 29.42 13.04 8.68
N ARG A 109 29.08 12.28 9.72
CA ARG A 109 29.23 10.81 9.76
C ARG A 109 27.92 10.15 10.17
N ILE A 110 27.51 9.11 9.45
CA ILE A 110 26.44 8.21 9.87
C ILE A 110 27.05 7.22 10.87
N THR A 111 26.62 7.29 12.13
CA THR A 111 27.11 6.42 13.22
C THR A 111 25.99 6.13 14.21
N ASN A 112 26.08 4.99 14.91
CA ASN A 112 25.22 4.65 16.04
C ASN A 112 25.74 5.24 17.37
N GLU A 113 26.92 5.85 17.37
CA GLU A 113 27.52 6.54 18.51
C GLU A 113 26.92 7.95 18.67
N ILE A 114 25.72 8.03 19.24
CA ILE A 114 25.03 9.30 19.45
C ILE A 114 25.40 9.87 20.84
N PRO A 115 26.02 11.07 20.92
CA PRO A 115 26.41 11.64 22.19
C PRO A 115 25.18 11.98 23.04
N HIS A 116 25.31 11.79 24.37
CA HIS A 116 24.25 12.05 25.34
C HIS A 116 22.94 11.24 25.14
N LEU A 117 22.99 10.12 24.42
CA LEU A 117 21.84 9.25 24.21
C LEU A 117 21.95 7.96 25.04
N GLU A 118 20.85 7.57 25.69
CA GLU A 118 20.78 6.30 26.42
C GLU A 118 20.71 5.09 25.47
N ALA A 119 21.40 4.00 25.85
CA ALA A 119 21.51 2.80 25.01
C ALA A 119 20.15 2.15 24.67
N HIS A 120 19.14 2.32 25.51
CA HIS A 120 17.82 1.74 25.27
C HIS A 120 17.10 2.36 24.06
N LEU A 121 17.42 3.62 23.71
CA LEU A 121 16.86 4.34 22.56
C LEU A 121 17.48 3.90 21.22
N LEU A 122 18.65 3.27 21.27
CA LEU A 122 19.36 2.75 20.10
C LEU A 122 18.90 1.36 19.66
N ARG A 123 17.90 0.76 20.32
CA ARG A 123 17.48 -0.65 20.07
C ARG A 123 17.08 -0.94 18.62
N ASN A 124 16.55 0.07 17.92
CA ASN A 124 16.04 -0.07 16.56
C ASN A 124 16.91 0.65 15.51
N LEU A 125 18.15 1.03 15.88
CA LEU A 125 19.15 1.63 15.01
C LEU A 125 20.19 0.59 14.56
#